data_AF-A0A2G9XD20-F1
#
_entry.id   AF-A0A2G9XD20-F1
#
_cell.length_a   1.000
_cell.length_b   1.000
_cell.length_c   1.000
_cell.angle_alpha   90.00
_cell.angle_beta   90.00
_cell.angle_gamma   90.00
#
_symmetry.space_group_name_H-M   'P 1'
#
loop_
_entity.id
_entity.type
_entity.pdbx_description
1 polymer ?
#
loop_
_entity_poly.entity_id
_entity_poly.type
_entity_poly.pdbx_seq_one_letter_code
_entity_poly.pdbx_strand_id
1 'polypeptide(L)'
;MIKMFCLNKVALVLVASFVVFVLTAFPAFAQVNSYGNSLKDSVEKVAPAPSDINRENLQNTVREAVKEQKGVWLQKTAEVRSQVMEKLRFRGGAVILRYKAVISRYETLISRIEKRVELEKAQGRDTSAVEASLSKVKADVDKIKPSVDLAVFRLEAINENSSAEEIHAVVKEVKDILKAEKENLVTLKQSIRKLIADVHALSLENKAVNGISN
;
A
#
# COMPACT_ATOMS: atom_id res chain seq x y z
N MET A 1 1.86 -25.80 -11.44
CA MET A 1 2.86 -24.74 -11.19
C MET A 1 2.49 -23.34 -11.74
N ILE A 2 1.31 -23.14 -12.34
CA ILE A 2 0.99 -21.93 -13.12
C ILE A 2 0.40 -20.76 -12.28
N LYS A 3 -0.11 -21.01 -11.06
CA LYS A 3 -0.76 -19.97 -10.24
C LYS A 3 0.18 -18.95 -9.54
N MET A 4 1.47 -19.26 -9.34
CA MET A 4 2.39 -18.34 -8.64
C MET A 4 2.90 -17.20 -9.53
N PHE A 5 2.92 -17.36 -10.85
CA PHE A 5 3.43 -16.35 -11.77
C PHE A 5 2.43 -15.21 -12.01
N CYS A 6 1.13 -15.48 -11.84
CA CYS A 6 0.07 -14.49 -12.03
C CYS A 6 0.03 -13.45 -10.90
N LEU A 7 0.27 -13.83 -9.62
CA LEU A 7 0.21 -12.87 -8.51
C LEU A 7 1.25 -11.74 -8.62
N ASN A 8 2.46 -12.05 -9.14
CA ASN A 8 3.52 -11.05 -9.26
C ASN A 8 3.24 -10.05 -10.40
N LYS A 9 2.63 -10.51 -11.50
CA LYS A 9 2.17 -9.65 -12.60
C LYS A 9 0.97 -8.80 -12.18
N VAL A 10 0.03 -9.37 -11.42
CA VAL A 10 -1.13 -8.64 -10.88
C VAL A 10 -0.70 -7.57 -9.87
N ALA A 11 0.32 -7.83 -9.04
CA ALA A 11 0.89 -6.82 -8.14
C ALA A 11 1.56 -5.67 -8.92
N LEU A 12 2.33 -5.97 -9.98
CA LEU A 12 2.95 -4.97 -10.84
C LEU A 12 1.92 -4.07 -11.55
N VAL A 13 0.87 -4.67 -12.11
CA VAL A 13 -0.21 -3.94 -12.80
C VAL A 13 -1.00 -3.06 -11.83
N LEU A 14 -1.19 -3.49 -10.59
CA LEU A 14 -1.93 -2.71 -9.59
C LEU A 14 -1.11 -1.56 -9.00
N VAL A 15 0.20 -1.75 -8.79
CA VAL A 15 1.11 -0.66 -8.39
C VAL A 15 1.22 0.39 -9.51
N ALA A 16 1.28 -0.03 -10.77
CA ALA A 16 1.26 0.88 -11.92
C ALA A 16 -0.09 1.61 -12.05
N SER A 17 -1.22 0.91 -11.85
CA SER A 17 -2.56 1.51 -11.86
C SER A 17 -2.78 2.52 -10.72
N PHE A 18 -2.17 2.28 -9.56
CA PHE A 18 -2.16 3.22 -8.45
C PHE A 18 -1.36 4.49 -8.78
N VAL A 19 -0.20 4.35 -9.43
CA VAL A 19 0.62 5.50 -9.89
C VAL A 19 -0.09 6.33 -10.96
N VAL A 20 -0.73 5.69 -11.95
CA VAL A 20 -1.48 6.40 -13.00
C VAL A 20 -2.71 7.12 -12.43
N PHE A 21 -3.40 6.52 -11.45
CA PHE A 21 -4.52 7.18 -10.77
C PHE A 21 -4.07 8.39 -9.95
N VAL A 22 -2.95 8.30 -9.23
CA VAL A 22 -2.42 9.43 -8.43
C VAL A 22 -1.99 10.59 -9.34
N LEU A 23 -1.31 10.32 -10.45
CA LEU A 23 -0.89 11.36 -11.40
C LEU A 23 -2.06 12.01 -12.16
N THR A 24 -3.18 11.30 -12.36
CA THR A 24 -4.38 11.83 -13.03
C THR A 24 -5.39 12.47 -12.07
N ALA A 25 -5.29 12.24 -10.77
CA ALA A 25 -6.07 12.94 -9.75
C ALA A 25 -5.48 14.31 -9.37
N PHE A 26 -4.20 14.57 -9.68
CA PHE A 26 -3.51 15.83 -9.40
C PHE A 26 -4.19 17.08 -10.00
N PRO A 27 -4.67 17.10 -11.26
CA PRO A 27 -5.40 18.25 -11.81
C PRO A 27 -6.67 18.57 -11.02
N ALA A 28 -7.35 17.55 -10.47
CA ALA A 28 -8.58 17.74 -9.72
C ALA A 28 -8.35 18.41 -8.35
N PHE A 29 -7.18 18.23 -7.73
CA PHE A 29 -6.82 18.90 -6.48
C PHE A 29 -6.08 20.24 -6.71
N ALA A 30 -5.31 20.38 -7.79
CA ALA A 30 -4.62 21.64 -8.13
C ALA A 30 -5.58 22.70 -8.71
N GLN A 31 -6.62 22.30 -9.46
CA GLN A 31 -7.68 23.21 -9.89
C GLN A 31 -8.44 23.82 -8.70
N VAL A 32 -8.45 23.17 -7.54
CA VAL A 32 -9.17 23.65 -6.34
C VAL A 32 -8.54 24.93 -5.78
N ASN A 33 -7.21 25.03 -5.76
CA ASN A 33 -6.52 26.24 -5.28
C ASN A 33 -6.38 27.33 -6.35
N SER A 34 -6.32 26.98 -7.63
CA SER A 34 -6.12 27.94 -8.73
C SER A 34 -7.40 28.68 -9.16
N TYR A 35 -8.57 28.02 -9.12
CA TYR A 35 -9.83 28.63 -9.57
C TYR A 35 -10.49 29.58 -8.55
N GLY A 36 -10.21 29.41 -7.25
CA GLY A 36 -10.65 30.36 -6.23
C GLY A 36 -10.11 31.79 -6.46
N ASN A 37 -8.91 31.88 -7.04
CA ASN A 37 -8.32 33.16 -7.44
C ASN A 37 -8.90 33.68 -8.77
N SER A 38 -9.19 32.81 -9.75
CA SER A 38 -9.76 33.27 -11.04
C SER A 38 -11.23 33.71 -10.93
N LEU A 39 -12.00 33.16 -9.99
CA LEU A 39 -13.36 33.59 -9.68
C LEU A 39 -13.38 34.97 -9.01
N LYS A 40 -12.44 35.25 -8.11
CA LYS A 40 -12.24 36.60 -7.56
C LYS A 40 -11.93 37.61 -8.67
N ASP A 41 -10.98 37.29 -9.55
CA ASP A 41 -10.60 38.14 -10.68
C ASP A 41 -11.75 38.37 -11.68
N SER A 42 -12.61 37.36 -11.89
CA SER A 42 -13.74 37.46 -12.82
C SER A 42 -14.91 38.25 -12.24
N VAL A 43 -15.13 38.18 -10.92
CA VAL A 43 -16.12 38.99 -10.20
C VAL A 43 -15.69 40.45 -10.13
N GLU A 44 -14.39 40.71 -9.98
CA GLU A 44 -13.83 42.07 -9.94
C GLU A 44 -13.84 42.75 -11.32
N LYS A 45 -13.71 41.97 -12.41
CA LYS A 45 -13.78 42.47 -13.79
C LYS A 45 -15.19 42.73 -14.34
N VAL A 46 -16.25 42.22 -13.72
CA VAL A 46 -17.64 42.38 -14.18
C VAL A 46 -18.36 43.48 -13.38
N ALA A 47 -17.64 44.42 -12.77
CA ALA A 47 -18.24 45.61 -12.15
C ALA A 47 -18.34 46.78 -13.16
N PRO A 48 -19.49 47.02 -13.84
CA PRO A 48 -19.68 48.21 -14.65
C PRO A 48 -19.94 49.47 -13.80
N ALA A 49 -19.53 50.64 -14.31
CA ALA A 49 -19.89 51.96 -13.78
C ALA A 49 -21.41 52.25 -13.94
N PRO A 50 -22.02 53.12 -13.10
CA PRO A 50 -23.40 52.96 -12.64
C PRO A 50 -24.48 53.59 -13.55
N SER A 51 -25.65 52.95 -13.59
CA SER A 51 -26.95 53.63 -13.74
C SER A 51 -27.88 53.16 -12.60
N ASP A 52 -28.50 54.12 -11.92
CA ASP A 52 -28.83 54.04 -10.47
C ASP A 52 -30.19 53.44 -10.09
N ILE A 53 -30.85 52.63 -10.93
CA ILE A 53 -32.20 52.12 -10.58
C ILE A 53 -32.25 50.62 -10.27
N ASN A 54 -31.20 49.85 -10.61
CA ASN A 54 -31.25 48.38 -10.42
C ASN A 54 -29.99 47.78 -9.79
N ARG A 55 -29.13 48.61 -9.22
CA ARG A 55 -27.82 48.20 -8.68
C ARG A 55 -27.94 47.27 -7.47
N GLU A 56 -28.87 47.52 -6.57
CA GLU A 56 -29.05 46.68 -5.37
C GLU A 56 -29.62 45.30 -5.73
N ASN A 57 -30.64 45.26 -6.59
CA ASN A 57 -31.20 44.00 -7.11
C ASN A 57 -30.15 43.21 -7.91
N LEU A 58 -29.37 43.86 -8.78
CA LEU A 58 -28.31 43.22 -9.56
C LEU A 58 -27.16 42.72 -8.67
N GLN A 59 -26.73 43.50 -7.68
CA GLN A 59 -25.72 43.07 -6.72
C GLN A 59 -26.20 41.89 -5.87
N ASN A 60 -27.48 41.88 -5.46
CA ASN A 60 -28.05 40.76 -4.71
C ASN A 60 -28.14 39.49 -5.58
N THR A 61 -28.60 39.58 -6.83
CA THR A 61 -28.64 38.43 -7.76
C THR A 61 -27.25 37.87 -8.05
N VAL A 62 -26.24 38.72 -8.29
CA VAL A 62 -24.86 38.27 -8.49
C VAL A 62 -24.31 37.62 -7.21
N ARG A 63 -24.61 38.18 -6.04
CA ARG A 63 -24.16 37.65 -4.76
C ARG A 63 -24.80 36.29 -4.44
N GLU A 64 -26.07 36.11 -4.76
CA GLU A 64 -26.77 34.84 -4.64
C GLU A 64 -26.25 33.80 -5.63
N ALA A 65 -26.08 34.16 -6.91
CA ALA A 65 -25.49 33.27 -7.91
C ALA A 65 -24.06 32.83 -7.53
N VAL A 66 -23.23 33.75 -7.00
CA VAL A 66 -21.89 33.42 -6.51
C VAL A 66 -21.95 32.52 -5.27
N LYS A 67 -22.89 32.75 -4.35
CA LYS A 67 -23.07 31.87 -3.17
C LYS A 67 -23.52 30.46 -3.58
N GLU A 68 -24.47 30.35 -4.49
CA GLU A 68 -24.99 29.08 -5.00
C GLU A 68 -23.91 28.32 -5.76
N GLN A 69 -23.19 29.00 -6.67
CA GLN A 69 -22.10 28.40 -7.42
C GLN A 69 -20.94 27.96 -6.50
N LYS A 70 -20.64 28.74 -5.45
CA LYS A 70 -19.68 28.36 -4.41
C LYS A 70 -20.16 27.15 -3.61
N GLY A 71 -21.45 27.05 -3.28
CA GLY A 71 -22.04 25.91 -2.59
C GLY A 71 -21.94 24.61 -3.39
N VAL A 72 -22.38 24.65 -4.65
CA VAL A 72 -22.29 23.51 -5.59
C VAL A 72 -20.84 23.07 -5.78
N TRP A 73 -19.91 24.01 -5.85
CA TRP A 73 -18.50 23.71 -6.02
C TRP A 73 -17.88 23.07 -4.77
N LEU A 74 -18.20 23.57 -3.57
CA LEU A 74 -17.75 22.98 -2.31
C LEU A 74 -18.27 21.54 -2.18
N GLN A 75 -19.52 21.30 -2.55
CA GLN A 75 -20.11 19.96 -2.53
C GLN A 75 -19.42 19.01 -3.52
N LYS A 76 -19.22 19.44 -4.77
CA LYS A 76 -18.52 18.64 -5.79
C LYS A 76 -17.06 18.35 -5.41
N THR A 77 -16.40 19.30 -4.76
CA THR A 77 -15.02 19.13 -4.27
C THR A 77 -14.97 18.11 -3.13
N ALA A 78 -15.91 18.18 -2.18
CA ALA A 78 -16.02 17.21 -1.10
C ALA A 78 -16.31 15.80 -1.64
N GLU A 79 -17.17 15.68 -2.65
CA GLU A 79 -17.51 14.40 -3.28
C GLU A 79 -16.30 13.77 -3.99
N VAL A 80 -15.59 14.54 -4.82
CA VAL A 80 -14.36 14.07 -5.49
C VAL A 80 -13.31 13.62 -4.47
N ARG A 81 -13.15 14.39 -3.39
CA ARG A 81 -12.20 14.09 -2.32
C ARG A 81 -12.56 12.79 -1.61
N SER A 82 -13.83 12.60 -1.27
CA SER A 82 -14.33 11.35 -0.67
C SER A 82 -14.07 10.14 -1.58
N GLN A 83 -14.38 10.25 -2.88
CA GLN A 83 -14.12 9.16 -3.84
C GLN A 83 -12.62 8.83 -3.98
N VAL A 84 -11.75 9.84 -3.95
CA VAL A 84 -10.29 9.63 -4.01
C VAL A 84 -9.81 8.93 -2.74
N MET A 85 -10.29 9.35 -1.56
CA MET A 85 -9.95 8.75 -0.28
C MET A 85 -10.41 7.29 -0.18
N GLU A 86 -11.62 6.99 -0.64
CA GLU A 86 -12.15 5.63 -0.71
C GLU A 86 -11.27 4.75 -1.61
N LYS A 87 -10.94 5.23 -2.83
CA LYS A 87 -10.08 4.50 -3.76
C LYS A 87 -8.67 4.30 -3.21
N LEU A 88 -8.13 5.30 -2.52
CA LEU A 88 -6.81 5.24 -1.89
C LEU A 88 -6.77 4.17 -0.79
N ARG A 89 -7.74 4.19 0.11
CA ARG A 89 -7.87 3.19 1.18
C ARG A 89 -8.10 1.80 0.62
N PHE A 90 -8.99 1.65 -0.35
CA PHE A 90 -9.28 0.36 -0.97
C PHE A 90 -8.05 -0.22 -1.67
N ARG A 91 -7.40 0.55 -2.55
CA ARG A 91 -6.25 0.06 -3.33
C ARG A 91 -5.01 -0.10 -2.46
N GLY A 92 -4.68 0.89 -1.63
CA GLY A 92 -3.54 0.84 -0.74
C GLY A 92 -3.69 -0.28 0.30
N GLY A 93 -4.86 -0.37 0.93
CA GLY A 93 -5.21 -1.44 1.87
C GLY A 93 -5.11 -2.83 1.24
N ALA A 94 -5.63 -3.01 0.02
CA ALA A 94 -5.54 -4.29 -0.69
C ALA A 94 -4.10 -4.73 -0.98
N VAL A 95 -3.19 -3.79 -1.29
CA VAL A 95 -1.76 -4.12 -1.48
C VAL A 95 -1.14 -4.53 -0.15
N ILE A 96 -1.35 -3.76 0.91
CA ILE A 96 -0.77 -4.05 2.23
C ILE A 96 -1.29 -5.40 2.77
N LEU A 97 -2.58 -5.69 2.61
CA LEU A 97 -3.17 -6.99 2.99
C LEU A 97 -2.47 -8.17 2.31
N ARG A 98 -2.00 -8.01 1.06
CA ARG A 98 -1.23 -9.07 0.38
C ARG A 98 0.14 -9.27 1.00
N TYR A 99 0.82 -8.20 1.41
CA TYR A 99 2.10 -8.31 2.14
C TYR A 99 1.88 -9.04 3.46
N LYS A 100 0.87 -8.65 4.25
CA LYS A 100 0.49 -9.34 5.49
C LYS A 100 0.18 -10.82 5.26
N ALA A 101 -0.55 -11.15 4.20
CA ALA A 101 -0.85 -12.54 3.86
C ALA A 101 0.40 -13.35 3.47
N VAL A 102 1.36 -12.73 2.76
CA VAL A 102 2.64 -13.39 2.42
C VAL A 102 3.48 -13.62 3.67
N ILE A 103 3.58 -12.63 4.57
CA ILE A 103 4.28 -12.75 5.85
C ILE A 103 3.67 -13.88 6.68
N SER A 104 2.35 -13.89 6.86
CA SER A 104 1.64 -14.95 7.61
C SER A 104 1.87 -16.34 7.01
N ARG A 105 1.92 -16.43 5.68
CA ARG A 105 2.27 -17.70 5.00
C ARG A 105 3.70 -18.13 5.31
N TYR A 106 4.65 -17.20 5.38
CA TYR A 106 6.03 -17.51 5.75
C TYR A 106 6.15 -17.92 7.22
N GLU A 107 5.48 -17.24 8.14
CA GLU A 107 5.37 -17.66 9.55
C GLU A 107 4.85 -19.10 9.64
N THR A 108 3.80 -19.45 8.89
CA THR A 108 3.27 -20.82 8.84
C THR A 108 4.28 -21.84 8.31
N LEU A 109 5.06 -21.48 7.28
CA LEU A 109 6.10 -22.37 6.73
C LEU A 109 7.25 -22.55 7.72
N ILE A 110 7.67 -21.48 8.39
CA ILE A 110 8.68 -21.50 9.45
C ILE A 110 8.23 -22.45 10.55
N SER A 111 6.99 -22.35 11.04
CA SER A 111 6.49 -23.27 12.08
C SER A 111 6.43 -24.73 11.64
N ARG A 112 6.19 -25.01 10.34
CA ARG A 112 6.26 -26.38 9.82
C ARG A 112 7.71 -26.88 9.76
N ILE A 113 8.64 -26.00 9.38
CA ILE A 113 10.07 -26.32 9.32
C ILE A 113 10.60 -26.57 10.72
N GLU A 114 10.27 -25.75 11.72
CA GLU A 114 10.59 -25.97 13.14
C GLU A 114 10.18 -27.37 13.57
N LYS A 115 8.90 -27.72 13.38
CA LYS A 115 8.39 -29.05 13.75
C LYS A 115 9.18 -30.17 13.05
N ARG A 116 9.57 -29.95 11.79
CA ARG A 116 10.35 -30.95 11.07
C ARG A 116 11.76 -31.06 11.64
N VAL A 117 12.43 -29.94 11.91
CA VAL A 117 13.76 -29.92 12.54
C VAL A 117 13.75 -30.67 13.88
N GLU A 118 12.74 -30.45 14.72
CA GLU A 118 12.59 -31.19 15.99
C GLU A 118 12.43 -32.71 15.76
N LEU A 119 11.73 -33.14 14.71
CA LEU A 119 11.64 -34.56 14.36
C LEU A 119 12.98 -35.13 13.88
N GLU A 120 13.75 -34.36 13.10
CA GLU A 120 15.09 -34.79 12.65
C GLU A 120 16.04 -34.93 13.85
N LYS A 121 15.98 -33.98 14.79
CA LYS A 121 16.74 -33.97 16.04
C LYS A 121 16.40 -35.14 16.95
N ALA A 122 15.10 -35.44 17.11
CA ALA A 122 14.64 -36.61 17.86
C ALA A 122 15.09 -37.94 17.26
N GLN A 123 15.40 -37.97 15.95
CA GLN A 123 16.00 -39.11 15.27
C GLN A 123 17.54 -39.12 15.34
N GLY A 124 18.13 -38.29 16.19
CA GLY A 124 19.57 -38.23 16.43
C GLY A 124 20.38 -37.53 15.35
N ARG A 125 19.75 -36.78 14.43
CA ARG A 125 20.47 -36.06 13.38
C ARG A 125 21.01 -34.73 13.90
N ASP A 126 22.18 -34.35 13.37
CA ASP A 126 22.72 -33.01 13.61
C ASP A 126 21.91 -31.97 12.84
N THR A 127 21.18 -31.15 13.59
CA THR A 127 20.33 -30.07 13.07
C THR A 127 20.96 -28.69 13.21
N SER A 128 22.18 -28.57 13.73
CA SER A 128 22.78 -27.31 14.19
C SER A 128 22.79 -26.22 13.10
N ALA A 129 23.22 -26.58 11.88
CA ALA A 129 23.28 -25.63 10.76
C ALA A 129 21.89 -25.16 10.28
N VAL A 130 20.91 -26.07 10.32
CA VAL A 130 19.52 -25.77 9.95
C VAL A 130 18.85 -24.93 11.02
N GLU A 131 19.06 -25.22 12.30
CA GLU A 131 18.56 -24.42 13.43
C GLU A 131 19.10 -22.99 13.37
N ALA A 132 20.39 -22.80 13.08
CA ALA A 132 20.99 -21.48 12.90
C ALA A 132 20.34 -20.71 11.74
N SER A 133 20.13 -21.38 10.61
CA SER A 133 19.51 -20.79 9.42
C SER A 133 18.03 -20.45 9.65
N LEU A 134 17.31 -21.30 10.36
CA LEU A 134 15.92 -21.10 10.77
C LEU A 134 15.80 -19.89 11.71
N SER A 135 16.72 -19.74 12.67
CA SER A 135 16.77 -18.57 13.55
C SER A 135 16.95 -17.27 12.76
N LYS A 136 17.85 -17.25 11.76
CA LYS A 136 18.02 -16.10 10.88
C LYS A 136 16.75 -15.77 10.09
N VAL A 137 16.10 -16.77 9.52
CA VAL A 137 14.85 -16.60 8.76
C VAL A 137 13.73 -16.02 9.62
N LYS A 138 13.62 -16.43 10.89
CA LYS A 138 12.68 -15.83 11.86
C LYS A 138 12.98 -14.35 12.08
N ALA A 139 14.24 -14.04 12.37
CA ALA A 139 14.66 -12.66 12.60
C ALA A 139 14.40 -11.76 11.38
N ASP A 140 14.55 -12.30 10.16
CA ASP A 140 14.23 -11.57 8.94
C ASP A 140 12.72 -11.31 8.79
N VAL A 141 11.85 -12.26 9.17
CA VAL A 141 10.39 -12.03 9.22
C VAL A 141 10.03 -10.95 10.23
N ASP A 142 10.60 -11.03 11.43
CA ASP A 142 10.31 -10.10 12.53
C ASP A 142 10.73 -8.66 12.20
N LYS A 143 11.69 -8.47 11.30
CA LYS A 143 12.09 -7.14 10.79
C LYS A 143 11.14 -6.57 9.75
N ILE A 144 10.54 -7.41 8.90
CA ILE A 144 9.67 -6.96 7.79
C ILE A 144 8.31 -6.50 8.32
N LYS A 145 7.78 -7.19 9.33
CA LYS A 145 6.42 -6.97 9.85
C LYS A 145 6.17 -5.53 10.35
N PRO A 146 7.05 -4.93 11.16
CA PRO A 146 6.89 -3.54 11.60
C PRO A 146 6.85 -2.53 10.46
N SER A 147 7.65 -2.72 9.41
CA SER A 147 7.64 -1.83 8.22
C SER A 147 6.30 -1.88 7.49
N VAL A 148 5.73 -3.09 7.34
CA VAL A 148 4.42 -3.25 6.70
C VAL A 148 3.29 -2.68 7.57
N ASP A 149 3.39 -2.79 8.90
CA ASP A 149 2.45 -2.16 9.82
C ASP A 149 2.58 -0.62 9.83
N LEU A 150 3.80 -0.09 9.70
CA LEU A 150 4.01 1.35 9.50
C LEU A 150 3.32 1.85 8.23
N ALA A 151 3.38 1.09 7.14
CA ALA A 151 2.67 1.44 5.90
C ALA A 151 1.14 1.49 6.10
N VAL A 152 0.57 0.61 6.93
CA VAL A 152 -0.86 0.69 7.33
C VAL A 152 -1.13 1.98 8.08
N PHE A 153 -0.36 2.23 9.14
CA PHE A 153 -0.53 3.39 10.00
C PHE A 153 -0.46 4.71 9.20
N ARG A 154 0.50 4.82 8.29
CA ARG A 154 0.66 5.98 7.40
C ARG A 154 -0.57 6.16 6.51
N LEU A 155 -1.06 5.11 5.87
CA LEU A 155 -2.22 5.19 5.00
C LEU A 155 -3.51 5.56 5.76
N GLU A 156 -3.66 5.05 6.99
CA GLU A 156 -4.80 5.34 7.87
C GLU A 156 -4.78 6.77 8.43
N ALA A 157 -3.59 7.37 8.57
CA ALA A 157 -3.45 8.75 9.04
C ALA A 157 -4.05 9.78 8.06
N ILE A 158 -4.23 9.42 6.79
CA ILE A 158 -4.87 10.30 5.81
C ILE A 158 -6.38 10.39 6.11
N ASN A 159 -6.86 11.62 6.27
CA ASN A 159 -8.24 11.94 6.58
C ASN A 159 -8.82 13.01 5.64
N GLU A 160 -10.10 13.32 5.83
CA GLU A 160 -10.83 14.26 4.98
C GLU A 160 -10.26 15.68 5.01
N ASN A 161 -9.43 16.04 5.98
CA ASN A 161 -8.78 17.34 6.10
C ASN A 161 -7.35 17.37 5.53
N SER A 162 -6.76 16.23 5.16
CA SER A 162 -5.39 16.16 4.64
C SER A 162 -5.20 16.92 3.32
N SER A 163 -4.15 17.72 3.20
CA SER A 163 -3.86 18.44 1.94
C SER A 163 -3.46 17.47 0.81
N ALA A 164 -3.49 17.94 -0.43
CA ALA A 164 -3.05 17.14 -1.57
C ALA A 164 -1.57 16.76 -1.45
N GLU A 165 -0.76 17.67 -0.93
CA GLU A 165 0.67 17.49 -0.67
C GLU A 165 0.91 16.42 0.40
N GLU A 166 0.14 16.44 1.48
CA GLU A 166 0.18 15.44 2.54
C GLU A 166 -0.21 14.05 2.02
N ILE A 167 -1.31 13.97 1.26
CA ILE A 167 -1.76 12.72 0.62
C ILE A 167 -0.65 12.18 -0.28
N HIS A 168 -0.05 13.02 -1.12
CA HIS A 168 1.01 12.61 -2.03
C HIS A 168 2.26 12.12 -1.28
N ALA A 169 2.68 12.85 -0.24
CA ALA A 169 3.84 12.48 0.58
C ALA A 169 3.64 11.12 1.25
N VAL A 170 2.47 10.90 1.88
CA VAL A 170 2.14 9.63 2.52
C VAL A 170 2.08 8.49 1.50
N VAL A 171 1.42 8.71 0.36
CA VAL A 171 1.32 7.72 -0.72
C VAL A 171 2.71 7.31 -1.22
N LYS A 172 3.61 8.28 -1.38
CA LYS A 172 5.00 8.04 -1.78
C LYS A 172 5.76 7.25 -0.71
N GLU A 173 5.65 7.65 0.56
CA GLU A 173 6.28 6.95 1.69
C GLU A 173 5.82 5.48 1.77
N VAL A 174 4.50 5.24 1.74
CA VAL A 174 3.92 3.89 1.74
C VAL A 174 4.44 3.06 0.56
N LYS A 175 4.52 3.66 -0.63
CA LYS A 175 5.06 2.99 -1.82
C LYS A 175 6.53 2.60 -1.63
N ASP A 176 7.35 3.50 -1.10
CA ASP A 176 8.78 3.29 -0.94
C ASP A 176 9.04 2.20 0.12
N ILE A 177 8.30 2.22 1.23
CA ILE A 177 8.29 1.14 2.23
C ILE A 177 7.96 -0.20 1.58
N LEU A 178 6.82 -0.30 0.89
CA LEU A 178 6.38 -1.57 0.29
C LEU A 178 7.33 -2.06 -0.81
N LYS A 179 7.99 -1.15 -1.53
CA LYS A 179 9.01 -1.50 -2.53
C LYS A 179 10.24 -2.10 -1.86
N ALA A 180 10.74 -1.49 -0.77
CA ALA A 180 11.86 -2.03 -0.02
C ALA A 180 11.52 -3.42 0.55
N GLU A 181 10.35 -3.56 1.17
CA GLU A 181 9.94 -4.84 1.77
C GLU A 181 9.64 -5.92 0.73
N LYS A 182 9.34 -5.55 -0.52
CA LYS A 182 9.21 -6.53 -1.61
C LYS A 182 10.50 -7.31 -1.80
N GLU A 183 11.63 -6.61 -1.85
CA GLU A 183 12.94 -7.23 -2.08
C GLU A 183 13.32 -8.11 -0.87
N ASN A 184 13.03 -7.64 0.35
CA ASN A 184 13.20 -8.44 1.57
C ASN A 184 12.36 -9.73 1.53
N LEU A 185 11.08 -9.65 1.12
CA LEU A 185 10.20 -10.82 0.98
C LEU A 185 10.66 -11.79 -0.13
N VAL A 186 11.32 -11.30 -1.18
CA VAL A 186 11.90 -12.15 -2.23
C VAL A 186 13.13 -12.89 -1.71
N THR A 187 14.03 -12.20 -1.01
CA THR A 187 15.19 -12.82 -0.35
C THR A 187 14.74 -13.85 0.68
N LEU A 188 13.77 -13.48 1.52
CA LEU A 188 13.20 -14.38 2.53
C LEU A 188 12.59 -15.64 1.90
N LYS A 189 11.90 -15.51 0.76
CA LYS A 189 11.39 -16.65 0.00
C LYS A 189 12.50 -17.63 -0.39
N GLN A 190 13.63 -17.10 -0.84
CA GLN A 190 14.78 -17.92 -1.24
C GLN A 190 15.40 -18.60 -0.03
N SER A 191 15.58 -17.88 1.10
CA SER A 191 16.06 -18.44 2.36
C SER A 191 15.16 -19.56 2.87
N ILE A 192 13.83 -19.38 2.87
CA ILE A 192 12.87 -20.43 3.26
C ILE A 192 12.96 -21.64 2.33
N ARG A 193 13.09 -21.43 1.01
CA ARG A 193 13.25 -22.54 0.06
C ARG A 193 14.53 -23.33 0.30
N LYS A 194 15.63 -22.64 0.57
CA LYS A 194 16.90 -23.27 0.92
C LYS A 194 16.76 -24.08 2.21
N LEU A 195 16.16 -23.49 3.24
CA LEU A 195 15.92 -24.16 4.52
C LEU A 195 15.07 -25.44 4.36
N ILE A 196 14.04 -25.41 3.51
CA ILE A 196 13.24 -26.61 3.17
C ILE A 196 14.12 -27.68 2.50
N ALA A 197 15.00 -27.29 1.59
CA ALA A 197 15.90 -28.23 0.91
C ALA A 197 16.92 -28.83 1.89
N ASP A 198 17.49 -28.01 2.78
CA ASP A 198 18.47 -28.46 3.79
C ASP A 198 17.83 -29.46 4.76
N VAL A 199 16.61 -29.19 5.24
CA VAL A 199 15.83 -30.14 6.08
C VAL A 199 15.51 -31.43 5.32
N HIS A 200 15.21 -31.34 4.03
CA HIS A 200 14.93 -32.52 3.21
C HIS A 200 16.20 -33.37 2.99
N ALA A 201 17.37 -32.75 2.86
CA ALA A 201 18.64 -33.45 2.74
C ALA A 201 18.94 -34.29 3.99
N LEU A 202 18.73 -33.73 5.20
CA LEU A 202 18.83 -34.48 6.46
C LEU A 202 17.93 -35.72 6.47
N SER A 203 16.72 -35.61 5.92
CA SER A 203 15.79 -36.73 5.84
C SER A 203 16.18 -37.79 4.81
N LEU A 204 16.96 -37.45 3.77
CA LEU A 204 17.38 -38.38 2.72
C LEU A 204 18.62 -39.18 3.12
N GLU A 205 19.58 -38.57 3.82
CA GLU A 205 20.74 -39.29 4.40
C GLU A 205 20.26 -40.49 5.23
N ASN A 206 19.14 -40.35 5.94
CA ASN A 206 18.53 -41.44 6.71
C ASN A 206 18.01 -42.62 5.86
N LYS A 207 17.44 -42.36 4.66
CA LYS A 207 16.98 -43.44 3.76
C LYS A 207 18.14 -44.21 3.15
N ALA A 208 19.26 -43.54 2.87
CA ALA A 208 20.46 -44.19 2.37
C ALA A 208 21.14 -45.06 3.45
N VAL A 209 21.16 -44.60 4.70
CA VAL A 209 21.77 -45.34 5.82
C VAL A 209 20.92 -46.54 6.25
N ASN A 210 19.59 -46.40 6.34
CA ASN A 210 18.71 -47.51 6.73
C ASN A 210 18.30 -48.44 5.57
N GLY A 211 18.48 -48.01 4.32
CA GLY A 211 18.19 -48.82 3.12
C GLY A 211 19.27 -49.82 2.73
N ILE A 212 20.42 -49.82 3.42
CA ILE A 212 21.51 -50.81 3.24
C ILE A 212 21.34 -52.01 4.20
N SER A 213 20.34 -51.98 5.08
CA SER A 213 19.97 -53.12 5.93
C SER A 213 18.76 -53.84 5.34
N ASN A 214 18.99 -54.58 4.25
CA ASN A 214 18.22 -55.76 3.82
C ASN A 214 19.02 -56.53 2.77
#